data_AF-A0A7C2KPJ5-F1
#
_entry.id   AF-A0A7C2KPJ5-F1
#
_cell.length_a   1.000
_cell.length_b   1.000
_cell.length_c   1.000
_cell.angle_alpha   90.00
_cell.angle_beta   90.00
_cell.angle_gamma   90.00
#
_symmetry.space_group_name_H-M   'P 1'
#
loop_
_entity.id
_entity.type
_entity.pdbx_description
1 polymer ?
#
loop_
_entity_poly.entity_id
_entity_poly.type
_entity_poly.pdbx_seq_one_letter_code
_entity_poly.pdbx_strand_id
1 'polypeptide(L)'
;MMNNNFFSFQYHALKPLAQWGLGSVIGGAILALVPGFWRHFGLQAISWGAIDWLLAVAGRRQALLKAEDLALGDIDENEAHAAAERLRNILLINAGLDLLYIGSGLWLIRQAGERTDRRGMGAGILVQGLFLLLFDSILAAEIQRRWIPPSP
;
A
#
# COMPACT_ATOMS: atom_id res chain seq x y z
N MET A 1 -19.79 -15.54 12.47
CA MET A 1 -18.66 -16.44 12.16
C MET A 1 -17.93 -15.95 10.90
N MET A 2 -17.28 -14.77 10.95
CA MET A 2 -16.56 -14.18 9.79
C MET A 2 -15.03 -14.30 9.87
N ASN A 3 -14.50 -15.18 10.75
CA ASN A 3 -13.11 -15.09 11.22
C ASN A 3 -12.13 -16.13 10.66
N ASN A 4 -12.50 -17.01 9.73
CA ASN A 4 -11.63 -18.15 9.37
C ASN A 4 -11.23 -18.25 7.88
N ASN A 5 -11.46 -17.25 7.03
CA ASN A 5 -11.01 -17.31 5.63
C ASN A 5 -10.09 -16.17 5.21
N PHE A 6 -9.25 -16.45 4.21
CA PHE A 6 -8.21 -15.53 3.73
C PHE A 6 -8.79 -14.19 3.24
N PHE A 7 -9.94 -14.21 2.56
CA PHE A 7 -10.55 -13.01 2.00
C PHE A 7 -11.08 -12.05 3.09
N SER A 8 -11.62 -12.57 4.19
CA SER A 8 -11.98 -11.76 5.36
C SER A 8 -10.75 -11.09 5.99
N PHE A 9 -9.64 -11.84 6.09
CA PHE A 9 -8.35 -11.29 6.53
C PHE A 9 -7.86 -10.18 5.57
N GLN A 10 -7.84 -10.44 4.26
CA GLN A 10 -7.41 -9.48 3.24
C GLN A 10 -8.23 -8.18 3.32
N TYR A 11 -9.55 -8.29 3.50
CA TYR A 11 -10.42 -7.12 3.67
C TYR A 11 -9.95 -6.24 4.84
N HIS A 12 -9.69 -6.83 6.01
CA HIS A 12 -9.27 -6.08 7.20
C HIS A 12 -7.83 -5.55 7.07
N ALA A 13 -6.94 -6.35 6.49
CA ALA A 13 -5.53 -6.04 6.32
C ALA A 13 -5.29 -4.85 5.37
N LEU A 14 -6.18 -4.59 4.42
CA LEU A 14 -6.09 -3.42 3.52
C LEU A 14 -6.67 -2.12 4.12
N LYS A 15 -7.26 -2.16 5.32
CA LYS A 15 -7.80 -0.96 5.99
C LYS A 15 -6.74 0.13 6.25
N PRO A 16 -5.53 -0.20 6.77
CA PRO A 16 -4.51 0.81 7.03
C PRO A 16 -4.07 1.53 5.75
N LEU A 17 -3.93 0.82 4.62
CA LEU A 17 -3.60 1.43 3.33
C LEU A 17 -4.69 2.41 2.88
N ALA A 18 -5.97 2.07 3.03
CA ALA A 18 -7.07 2.98 2.72
C ALA A 18 -7.04 4.24 3.60
N GLN A 19 -6.76 4.09 4.90
CA GLN A 19 -6.69 5.21 5.83
C GLN A 19 -5.47 6.11 5.55
N TRP A 20 -4.33 5.51 5.24
CA TRP A 20 -3.13 6.23 4.83
C TRP A 20 -3.36 7.02 3.54
N GLY A 21 -3.93 6.38 2.52
CA GLY A 21 -4.21 7.04 1.25
C GLY A 21 -5.16 8.23 1.40
N LEU A 22 -6.28 8.05 2.11
CA LEU A 22 -7.23 9.13 2.38
C LEU A 22 -6.59 10.26 3.21
N GLY A 23 -5.83 9.91 4.24
CA GLY A 23 -5.10 10.88 5.07
C GLY A 23 -4.05 11.66 4.28
N SER A 24 -3.33 10.99 3.37
CA SER A 24 -2.34 11.60 2.48
C SER A 24 -2.99 12.55 1.47
N VAL A 25 -4.19 12.24 0.96
CA VAL A 25 -4.94 13.15 0.08
C VAL A 25 -5.38 14.40 0.85
N ILE A 26 -6.01 14.24 2.01
CA ILE A 26 -6.51 15.38 2.80
C ILE A 26 -5.35 16.25 3.30
N GLY A 27 -4.36 15.62 3.95
CA GLY A 27 -3.17 16.31 4.45
C GLY A 27 -2.36 16.93 3.32
N GLY A 28 -2.19 16.21 2.21
CA GLY A 28 -1.51 16.71 1.03
C GLY A 28 -2.20 17.92 0.41
N ALA A 29 -3.54 17.94 0.36
CA ALA A 29 -4.32 19.09 -0.12
C ALA A 29 -4.11 20.33 0.76
N ILE A 30 -4.04 20.16 2.08
CA ILE A 30 -3.73 21.26 3.01
C ILE A 30 -2.30 21.76 2.78
N LEU A 31 -1.32 20.85 2.69
CA LEU A 31 0.09 21.21 2.46
C LEU A 31 0.31 21.86 1.08
N ALA A 32 -0.49 21.50 0.07
CA ALA A 32 -0.44 22.07 -1.27
C ALA A 32 -0.71 23.59 -1.30
N LEU A 33 -1.38 24.13 -0.27
CA LEU A 33 -1.65 25.56 -0.13
C LEU A 33 -0.42 26.37 0.32
N VAL A 34 0.60 25.71 0.89
CA VAL A 34 1.80 26.36 1.42
C VAL A 34 2.91 26.34 0.36
N PRO A 35 3.37 27.50 -0.18
CA PRO A 35 4.35 27.54 -1.26
C PRO A 35 5.71 26.87 -0.96
N GLY A 36 6.50 26.65 -2.02
CA GLY A 36 7.83 26.06 -1.91
C GLY A 36 7.76 24.58 -1.55
N PHE A 37 8.57 24.15 -0.59
CA PHE A 37 8.71 22.75 -0.19
C PHE A 37 7.38 22.05 0.07
N TRP A 38 6.51 22.65 0.88
CA TRP A 38 5.27 22.03 1.34
C TRP A 38 4.27 21.81 0.22
N ARG A 39 4.22 22.72 -0.76
CA ARG A 39 3.38 22.56 -1.94
C ARG A 39 3.74 21.29 -2.70
N HIS A 40 5.02 21.11 -2.97
CA HIS A 40 5.51 19.98 -3.75
C HIS A 40 5.48 18.66 -2.99
N PHE A 41 5.69 18.69 -1.66
CA PHE A 41 5.44 17.54 -0.79
C PHE A 41 3.95 17.16 -0.81
N GLY A 42 3.06 18.14 -0.63
CA GLY A 42 1.62 17.95 -0.62
C GLY A 42 1.10 17.36 -1.92
N LEU A 43 1.61 17.83 -3.07
CA LEU A 43 1.27 17.25 -4.38
C LEU A 43 1.66 15.77 -4.49
N GLN A 44 2.83 15.36 -3.97
CA GLN A 44 3.20 13.94 -3.92
C GLN A 44 2.26 13.15 -3.01
N ALA A 45 1.92 13.68 -1.83
CA ALA A 45 0.98 13.02 -0.91
C ALA A 45 -0.42 12.86 -1.52
N ILE A 46 -0.91 13.85 -2.28
CA ILE A 46 -2.19 13.74 -3.00
C ILE A 46 -2.11 12.65 -4.07
N SER A 47 -1.08 12.69 -4.93
CA SER A 47 -0.95 11.77 -6.04
C SER A 47 -0.84 10.31 -5.58
N TRP A 48 0.09 10.01 -4.67
CA TRP A 48 0.27 8.66 -4.15
C TRP A 48 -0.88 8.23 -3.24
N GLY A 49 -1.36 9.12 -2.37
CA GLY A 49 -2.47 8.82 -1.48
C GLY A 49 -3.76 8.47 -2.23
N ALA A 50 -4.03 9.10 -3.38
CA ALA A 50 -5.17 8.77 -4.21
C ALA A 50 -5.05 7.37 -4.84
N ILE A 51 -3.85 6.99 -5.29
CA ILE A 51 -3.55 5.66 -5.83
C ILE A 51 -3.74 4.60 -4.74
N ASP A 52 -3.12 4.80 -3.57
CA ASP A 52 -3.19 3.87 -2.43
C ASP A 52 -4.63 3.67 -1.95
N TRP A 53 -5.39 4.77 -1.83
CA TRP A 53 -6.78 4.70 -1.43
C TRP A 53 -7.62 3.92 -2.45
N LEU A 54 -7.43 4.17 -3.75
CA LEU A 54 -8.15 3.47 -4.80
C LEU A 54 -7.82 1.97 -4.80
N LEU A 55 -6.53 1.62 -4.72
CA LEU A 55 -6.07 0.23 -4.66
C LEU A 55 -6.63 -0.49 -3.43
N ALA A 56 -6.59 0.15 -2.26
CA ALA A 56 -7.12 -0.42 -1.03
C ALA A 56 -8.64 -0.63 -1.10
N VAL A 57 -9.40 0.35 -1.60
CA VAL A 57 -10.86 0.23 -1.75
C VAL A 57 -11.22 -0.85 -2.76
N ALA A 58 -10.56 -0.89 -3.91
CA ALA A 58 -10.77 -1.92 -4.92
C ALA A 58 -10.42 -3.32 -4.38
N GLY A 59 -9.27 -3.46 -3.72
CA GLY A 59 -8.82 -4.72 -3.13
C GLY A 59 -9.75 -5.21 -2.00
N ARG A 60 -10.27 -4.29 -1.17
CA ARG A 60 -11.28 -4.61 -0.14
C ARG A 60 -12.58 -5.06 -0.77
N ARG A 61 -13.06 -4.37 -1.82
CA ARG A 61 -14.28 -4.76 -2.52
C ARG A 61 -14.15 -6.15 -3.15
N GLN A 62 -13.02 -6.43 -3.80
CA GLN A 62 -12.74 -7.75 -4.35
C GLN A 62 -12.67 -8.82 -3.25
N ALA A 63 -12.03 -8.54 -2.12
CA ALA A 63 -11.97 -9.46 -1.00
C ALA A 63 -13.35 -9.76 -0.41
N LEU A 64 -14.24 -8.76 -0.33
CA LEU A 64 -15.61 -8.98 0.13
C LEU A 64 -16.38 -9.91 -0.81
N LEU A 65 -16.31 -9.67 -2.13
CA LEU A 65 -16.97 -10.51 -3.13
C LEU A 65 -16.45 -11.95 -3.07
N LYS A 66 -15.14 -12.14 -3.01
CA LYS A 66 -14.55 -13.48 -2.91
C LYS A 66 -14.87 -14.19 -1.59
N ALA A 67 -15.06 -13.44 -0.50
CA ALA A 67 -15.50 -14.03 0.76
C ALA A 67 -16.94 -14.55 0.67
N GLU A 68 -17.80 -13.89 -0.12
CA GLU A 68 -19.15 -14.33 -0.42
C GLU A 68 -19.15 -15.57 -1.33
N ASP A 69 -18.38 -15.54 -2.42
CA ASP A 69 -18.22 -16.68 -3.34
C ASP A 69 -17.76 -17.95 -2.59
N LEU A 70 -16.79 -17.81 -1.68
CA LEU A 70 -16.30 -18.93 -0.85
C LEU A 70 -17.39 -19.44 0.12
N ALA A 71 -18.22 -18.55 0.66
CA ALA A 71 -19.31 -18.94 1.56
C ALA A 71 -20.46 -19.65 0.82
N LEU A 72 -20.67 -19.32 -0.45
CA LEU A 72 -21.63 -19.97 -1.35
C LEU A 72 -21.09 -21.29 -1.93
N GLY A 73 -19.79 -21.54 -1.82
CA GLY A 73 -19.12 -22.72 -2.38
C GLY A 73 -18.79 -22.60 -3.87
N ASP A 74 -18.84 -21.38 -4.42
CA ASP A 74 -18.51 -21.08 -5.82
C ASP A 74 -16.99 -21.13 -6.08
N ILE A 75 -16.19 -20.93 -5.02
CA ILE A 75 -14.74 -21.14 -5.01
C ILE A 75 -14.35 -22.01 -3.82
N ASP A 76 -13.25 -22.75 -3.96
CA ASP A 76 -12.77 -23.66 -2.92
C ASP A 76 -11.62 -23.06 -2.07
N GLU A 77 -11.19 -23.82 -1.05
CA GLU A 77 -10.06 -23.44 -0.19
C GLU A 77 -8.73 -23.42 -0.96
N ASN A 78 -8.56 -24.21 -2.02
CA ASN A 78 -7.33 -24.19 -2.83
C ASN A 78 -7.21 -22.86 -3.58
N GLU A 79 -8.31 -22.33 -4.11
CA GLU A 79 -8.36 -21.01 -4.73
C GLU A 79 -8.07 -19.89 -3.71
N ALA A 80 -8.54 -20.03 -2.48
CA ALA A 80 -8.22 -19.10 -1.40
C ALA A 80 -6.72 -19.12 -1.07
N HIS A 81 -6.10 -20.31 -0.99
CA HIS A 81 -4.65 -20.46 -0.81
C HIS A 81 -3.86 -19.86 -1.99
N ALA A 82 -4.24 -20.15 -3.23
CA ALA A 82 -3.58 -19.57 -4.41
C ALA A 82 -3.70 -18.04 -4.44
N ALA A 83 -4.82 -17.49 -4.00
CA ALA A 83 -4.99 -16.04 -3.84
C ALA A 83 -4.05 -15.46 -2.78
N ALA A 84 -3.83 -16.16 -1.66
CA ALA A 84 -2.89 -15.78 -0.62
C ALA A 84 -1.43 -15.73 -1.13
N GLU A 85 -1.00 -16.78 -1.85
CA GLU A 85 0.33 -16.82 -2.45
C GLU A 85 0.55 -15.70 -3.47
N ARG A 86 -0.46 -15.47 -4.33
CA ARG A 86 -0.41 -14.39 -5.32
C ARG A 86 -0.32 -13.02 -4.65
N LEU A 87 -1.13 -12.75 -3.63
CA LEU A 87 -1.09 -11.48 -2.91
C LEU A 87 0.26 -11.28 -2.22
N ARG A 88 0.78 -12.30 -1.52
CA ARG A 88 2.13 -12.25 -0.93
C ARG A 88 3.18 -11.89 -1.99
N ASN A 89 3.17 -12.55 -3.15
CA ASN A 89 4.16 -12.29 -4.19
C ASN A 89 4.08 -10.87 -4.74
N ILE A 90 2.88 -10.34 -4.94
CA ILE A 90 2.68 -8.94 -5.35
C ILE A 90 3.27 -7.99 -4.31
N LEU A 91 3.01 -8.22 -3.01
CA LEU A 91 3.52 -7.38 -1.93
C LEU A 91 5.05 -7.43 -1.83
N LEU A 92 5.67 -8.60 -2.04
CA LEU A 92 7.13 -8.72 -2.06
C LEU A 92 7.77 -7.98 -3.24
N ILE A 93 7.13 -8.03 -4.42
CA ILE A 93 7.57 -7.26 -5.59
C ILE A 93 7.45 -5.76 -5.29
N ASN A 94 6.32 -5.32 -4.73
CA ASN A 94 6.13 -3.93 -4.35
C ASN A 94 7.13 -3.46 -3.30
N ALA A 95 7.39 -4.25 -2.26
CA ALA A 95 8.41 -3.94 -1.26
C ALA A 95 9.80 -3.71 -1.92
N GLY A 96 10.12 -4.47 -2.97
CA GLY A 96 11.31 -4.23 -3.80
C GLY A 96 11.25 -2.89 -4.56
N LEU A 97 10.10 -2.55 -5.14
CA LEU A 97 9.86 -1.26 -5.80
C LEU A 97 9.92 -0.09 -4.81
N ASP A 98 9.46 -0.26 -3.58
CA ASP A 98 9.46 0.77 -2.54
C ASP A 98 10.89 1.19 -2.15
N LEU A 99 11.84 0.25 -2.19
CA LEU A 99 13.26 0.59 -2.05
C LEU A 99 13.74 1.51 -3.18
N LEU A 100 13.23 1.35 -4.40
CA LEU A 100 13.52 2.25 -5.52
C LEU A 100 12.85 3.62 -5.32
N TYR A 101 11.62 3.66 -4.79
CA TYR A 101 10.96 4.92 -4.41
C TYR A 101 11.77 5.66 -3.35
N ILE A 102 12.16 4.99 -2.27
CA ILE A 102 13.00 5.56 -1.20
C ILE A 102 14.33 6.07 -1.79
N GLY A 103 14.99 5.26 -2.60
CA GLY A 103 16.24 5.62 -3.26
C GLY A 103 16.11 6.85 -4.18
N SER A 104 15.05 6.89 -4.99
CA SER A 104 14.78 8.02 -5.90
C SER A 104 14.40 9.30 -5.13
N GLY A 105 13.65 9.20 -4.04
CA GLY A 105 13.35 10.31 -3.15
C GLY A 105 14.61 10.89 -2.50
N LEU A 106 15.46 10.04 -1.93
CA LEU A 106 16.76 10.44 -1.36
C LEU A 106 17.69 11.04 -2.41
N TRP A 107 17.75 10.46 -3.60
CA TRP A 107 18.53 10.98 -4.72
C TRP A 107 18.03 12.37 -5.14
N LEU A 108 16.72 12.56 -5.27
CA LEU A 108 16.13 13.84 -5.66
C LEU A 108 16.39 14.93 -4.60
N ILE A 109 16.30 14.59 -3.31
CA ILE A 109 16.66 15.51 -2.22
C ILE A 109 18.13 15.92 -2.31
N ARG A 110 19.05 14.98 -2.55
CA ARG A 110 20.49 15.26 -2.67
C ARG A 110 20.81 16.16 -3.87
N GLN A 111 20.15 15.92 -5.00
CA GLN A 111 20.35 16.68 -6.24
C GLN A 111 19.64 18.04 -6.24
N ALA A 112 18.78 18.32 -5.25
CA ALA A 112 17.96 19.52 -5.26
C ALA A 112 18.75 20.82 -4.98
N GLY A 113 19.82 20.77 -4.20
CA GLY A 113 20.50 21.99 -3.70
C GLY A 113 19.50 22.92 -2.99
N GLU A 114 19.48 24.20 -3.37
CA GLU A 114 18.56 25.22 -2.84
C GLU A 114 17.13 25.16 -3.43
N ARG A 115 16.86 24.24 -4.36
CA ARG A 115 15.56 24.12 -5.03
C ARG A 115 14.52 23.46 -4.12
N THR A 116 13.76 24.30 -3.41
CA THR A 116 12.77 23.85 -2.43
C THR A 116 11.66 22.96 -3.02
N ASP A 117 11.31 23.16 -4.29
CA ASP A 117 10.39 22.33 -5.06
C ASP A 117 10.86 20.88 -5.17
N ARG A 118 12.12 20.68 -5.58
CA ARG A 118 12.72 19.33 -5.71
C ARG A 118 12.89 18.65 -4.37
N ARG A 119 13.26 19.40 -3.32
CA ARG A 119 13.33 18.87 -1.95
C ARG A 119 11.95 18.39 -1.48
N GLY A 120 10.90 19.17 -1.75
CA GLY A 120 9.52 18.81 -1.42
C GLY A 120 9.06 17.55 -2.14
N MET A 121 9.30 17.45 -3.45
CA MET A 121 8.99 16.25 -4.23
C MET A 121 9.73 15.02 -3.69
N GLY A 122 11.04 15.13 -3.48
CA GLY A 122 11.85 13.99 -3.01
C GLY A 122 11.46 13.54 -1.60
N ALA A 123 11.16 14.48 -0.70
CA ALA A 123 10.67 14.16 0.64
C ALA A 123 9.28 13.50 0.60
N GLY A 124 8.39 13.97 -0.29
CA GLY A 124 7.08 13.34 -0.49
C GLY A 124 7.20 11.90 -0.97
N ILE A 125 8.00 11.65 -2.01
CA ILE A 125 8.27 10.30 -2.53
C ILE A 125 8.88 9.41 -1.45
N LEU A 126 9.85 9.92 -0.69
CA LEU A 126 10.51 9.19 0.38
C LEU A 126 9.54 8.74 1.47
N VAL A 127 8.68 9.64 1.96
CA VAL A 127 7.72 9.33 3.02
C VAL A 127 6.70 8.29 2.55
N GLN A 128 6.19 8.42 1.32
CA GLN A 128 5.25 7.45 0.75
C GLN A 128 5.92 6.08 0.57
N GLY A 129 7.12 6.03 0.01
CA GLY A 129 7.88 4.78 -0.15
C GLY A 129 8.23 4.10 1.17
N LEU A 130 8.55 4.86 2.23
CA LEU A 130 8.80 4.29 3.56
C LEU A 130 7.54 3.65 4.16
N PHE A 131 6.39 4.31 4.01
CA PHE A 131 5.13 3.73 4.47
C PHE A 131 4.80 2.44 3.71
N LEU A 132 4.86 2.46 2.38
CA LEU A 132 4.54 1.32 1.53
C LEU A 132 5.46 0.14 1.81
N LEU A 133 6.78 0.38 1.94
CA LEU A 133 7.74 -0.67 2.27
C LEU A 133 7.37 -1.39 3.58
N LEU A 134 7.04 -0.62 4.62
CA LEU A 134 6.64 -1.18 5.92
C LEU A 134 5.33 -1.94 5.81
N PHE A 135 4.32 -1.33 5.18
CA PHE A 135 3.00 -1.93 5.01
C PHE A 135 3.08 -3.25 4.23
N ASP A 136 3.72 -3.25 3.06
CA ASP A 136 3.82 -4.40 2.17
C ASP A 136 4.67 -5.52 2.79
N SER A 137 5.79 -5.18 3.43
CA SER A 137 6.64 -6.17 4.11
C SER A 137 5.91 -6.83 5.28
N ILE A 138 5.22 -6.05 6.13
CA ILE A 138 4.48 -6.57 7.28
C ILE A 138 3.33 -7.45 6.80
N LEU A 139 2.58 -7.00 5.78
CA LEU A 139 1.46 -7.76 5.25
C LEU A 139 1.93 -9.06 4.56
N ALA A 140 2.99 -9.01 3.77
CA ALA A 140 3.57 -10.20 3.15
C ALA A 140 4.03 -11.22 4.19
N ALA A 141 4.71 -10.78 5.24
CA ALA A 141 5.15 -11.64 6.35
C ALA A 141 3.95 -12.26 7.08
N GLU A 142 2.89 -11.49 7.30
CA GLU A 142 1.70 -11.99 7.99
C GLU A 142 0.93 -13.00 7.13
N ILE A 143 0.87 -12.78 5.81
CA ILE A 143 0.29 -13.75 4.87
C ILE A 143 1.09 -15.05 4.88
N GLN A 144 2.43 -14.94 4.78
CA GLN A 144 3.33 -16.09 4.83
C GLN A 144 3.14 -16.90 6.11
N ARG A 145 2.99 -16.23 7.26
CA ARG A 145 2.87 -16.89 8.57
C ARG A 145 1.52 -17.58 8.77
N ARG A 146 0.42 -16.99 8.28
CA ARG A 146 -0.94 -17.44 8.59
C ARG A 146 -1.58 -18.32 7.53
N TRP A 147 -1.22 -18.14 6.26
CA TRP A 147 -1.99 -18.69 5.13
C TRP A 147 -1.17 -19.57 4.18
N ILE A 148 0.15 -19.61 4.35
CA ILE A 148 1.05 -20.36 3.48
C ILE A 148 1.85 -21.33 4.37
N PRO A 149 1.61 -22.64 4.27
CA PRO A 149 2.34 -23.62 5.07
C PRO A 149 3.84 -23.57 4.74
N PRO A 150 4.73 -23.84 5.72
CA PRO A 150 6.14 -24.04 5.43
C PRO A 150 6.28 -25.23 4.46
N SER A 151 7.15 -25.09 3.46
CA SER A 151 7.47 -26.19 2.55
C SER A 151 7.95 -27.41 3.36
N PRO A 152 7.50 -28.64 3.02
CA PRO A 152 7.93 -29.86 3.70
C PRO A 152 9.44 -30.13 3.56
#